data_AF-A0AA41Z2N0-F1
#
_entry.id   AF-A0AA41Z2N0-F1
#
_cell.length_a   1.000
_cell.length_b   1.000
_cell.length_c   1.000
_cell.angle_alpha   90.00
_cell.angle_beta   90.00
_cell.angle_gamma   90.00
#
_symmetry.space_group_name_H-M   'P 1'
#
loop_
_entity.id
_entity.type
_entity.pdbx_description
1 polymer ?
#
loop_
_entity_poly.entity_id
_entity_poly.type
_entity_poly.pdbx_seq_one_letter_code
_entity_poly.pdbx_strand_id
1 'polypeptide(L)'
;MTDTTLEPVARPRPADGWRMRRIWIGAACGAWFAAARWILDFWPLGAGVPQALRVVVDLSRLVLILPLAGFVLTLLIGMSIALWRRYFRRAASSFLALAALPVCHVIIARSSVLDPWLWYTIANKSQLETVATTAPATAPRYAVLKAEDVSSGFAGIDPNHFVLLVYDDSDDIGREPGDRPAIWQNRTVPGLDLPLPKGRHLIGHFFRVDCYD
;
A
#
# COMPACT_ATOMS: atom_id res chain seq x y z
N MET A 1 -40.27 33.32 -51.87
CA MET A 1 -38.89 33.62 -51.44
C MET A 1 -38.80 33.21 -49.98
N THR A 2 -38.51 31.94 -49.75
CA THR A 2 -38.48 31.31 -48.42
C THR A 2 -37.07 30.82 -48.22
N ASP A 3 -36.32 31.58 -47.43
CA ASP A 3 -34.93 31.32 -47.12
C ASP A 3 -34.89 30.27 -45.99
N THR A 4 -34.67 29.01 -46.37
CA THR A 4 -34.50 27.91 -45.42
C THR A 4 -33.08 27.96 -44.87
N THR A 5 -32.90 28.68 -43.77
CA THR A 5 -31.69 28.63 -42.93
C THR A 5 -31.52 27.21 -42.40
N LEU A 6 -30.62 26.45 -43.02
CA LEU A 6 -30.17 25.15 -42.54
C LEU A 6 -29.41 25.36 -41.21
N GLU A 7 -30.03 24.98 -40.09
CA GLU A 7 -29.33 24.92 -38.82
C GLU A 7 -28.13 23.96 -38.94
N PRO A 8 -26.93 24.35 -38.47
CA PRO A 8 -25.79 23.46 -38.48
C PRO A 8 -26.04 22.31 -37.50
N VAL A 9 -26.32 21.13 -38.06
CA VAL A 9 -26.43 19.87 -37.31
C VAL A 9 -25.14 19.68 -36.51
N ALA A 10 -25.23 19.92 -35.21
CA ALA A 10 -24.14 19.71 -34.27
C ALA A 10 -23.79 18.21 -34.30
N ARG A 11 -22.73 17.86 -35.04
CA ARG A 11 -22.27 16.46 -35.09
C ARG A 11 -21.95 16.03 -33.65
N PRO A 12 -22.54 14.94 -33.15
CA PRO A 12 -22.20 14.42 -31.83
C PRO A 12 -20.69 14.15 -31.82
N ARG A 13 -19.95 14.91 -31.00
CA ARG A 13 -18.54 14.62 -30.75
C ARG A 13 -18.52 13.23 -30.13
N PRO A 14 -17.86 12.23 -30.75
CA PRO A 14 -17.77 10.90 -30.15
C PRO A 14 -17.21 11.09 -28.75
N ALA A 15 -17.97 10.65 -27.75
CA ALA A 15 -17.61 10.79 -26.36
C ALA A 15 -16.17 10.30 -26.18
N ASP A 16 -15.35 11.10 -25.49
CA ASP A 16 -13.90 10.95 -25.27
C ASP A 16 -13.59 9.72 -24.37
N GLY A 17 -14.27 8.59 -24.55
CA GLY A 17 -14.16 7.36 -23.75
C GLY A 17 -12.76 6.77 -23.76
N TRP A 18 -11.97 7.07 -24.80
CA TRP A 18 -10.56 6.70 -24.86
C TRP A 18 -9.70 7.41 -23.81
N ARG A 19 -10.04 8.65 -23.43
CA ARG A 19 -9.32 9.40 -22.38
C ARG A 19 -9.64 8.86 -21.00
N MET A 20 -10.92 8.57 -20.75
CA MET A 20 -11.40 7.99 -19.50
C MET A 20 -10.74 6.63 -19.24
N ARG A 21 -10.64 5.76 -20.27
CA ARG A 21 -10.03 4.42 -20.15
C ARG A 21 -8.58 4.47 -19.65
N ARG A 22 -7.77 5.44 -20.08
CA ARG A 22 -6.36 5.56 -19.66
C ARG A 22 -6.23 5.87 -18.17
N ILE A 23 -7.14 6.72 -17.65
CA ILE A 23 -7.18 7.08 -16.24
C ILE A 23 -7.57 5.86 -15.40
N TRP A 24 -8.59 5.10 -15.83
CA TRP A 24 -9.00 3.87 -15.16
C TRP A 24 -7.92 2.79 -15.16
N ILE A 25 -7.21 2.59 -16.29
CA ILE A 25 -6.09 1.64 -16.36
C ILE A 25 -4.98 2.07 -15.41
N GLY A 26 -4.59 3.35 -15.41
CA GLY A 26 -3.59 3.87 -14.48
C GLY A 26 -4.00 3.67 -13.02
N ALA A 27 -5.24 4.02 -12.67
CA ALA A 27 -5.77 3.82 -11.31
C ALA A 27 -5.79 2.34 -10.90
N ALA A 28 -6.24 1.44 -11.79
CA ALA A 28 -6.28 0.00 -11.53
C ALA A 28 -4.88 -0.59 -11.34
N CYS A 29 -3.91 -0.19 -12.17
CA CYS A 29 -2.52 -0.60 -12.00
C CYS A 29 -1.94 -0.09 -10.67
N GLY A 30 -2.10 1.20 -10.36
CA GLY A 30 -1.62 1.77 -9.09
C GLY A 30 -2.24 1.06 -7.87
N ALA A 31 -3.53 0.74 -7.95
CA ALA A 31 -4.24 0.01 -6.91
C ALA A 31 -3.74 -1.43 -6.75
N TRP A 32 -3.53 -2.15 -7.86
CA TRP A 32 -2.99 -3.50 -7.82
C TRP A 32 -1.58 -3.54 -7.22
N PHE A 33 -0.69 -2.63 -7.61
CA PHE A 33 0.66 -2.55 -7.04
C PHE A 33 0.66 -2.29 -5.54
N ALA A 34 -0.22 -1.40 -5.07
CA ALA A 34 -0.38 -1.16 -3.65
C ALA A 34 -0.94 -2.41 -2.93
N ALA A 35 -2.05 -2.97 -3.42
CA ALA A 35 -2.69 -4.14 -2.82
C ALA A 35 -1.80 -5.39 -2.82
N ALA A 36 -0.98 -5.59 -3.86
CA ALA A 36 -0.07 -6.72 -3.95
C ALA A 36 0.96 -6.73 -2.80
N ARG A 37 1.37 -5.58 -2.27
CA ARG A 37 2.23 -5.50 -1.07
C ARG A 37 1.52 -6.07 0.15
N TRP A 38 0.24 -5.73 0.29
CA TRP A 38 -0.58 -6.05 1.44
C TRP A 38 -0.90 -7.55 1.48
N ILE A 39 -1.09 -8.15 0.31
CA ILE A 39 -1.25 -9.60 0.16
C ILE A 39 0.01 -10.36 0.60
N LEU A 40 1.21 -9.86 0.30
CA LEU A 40 2.44 -10.51 0.74
C LEU A 40 2.69 -10.31 2.25
N ASP A 41 2.37 -9.12 2.78
CA ASP A 41 2.48 -8.81 4.22
C ASP A 41 1.63 -9.73 5.11
N PHE A 42 0.57 -10.32 4.57
CA PHE A 42 -0.32 -11.20 5.33
C PHE A 42 0.03 -12.70 5.19
N TRP A 43 1.04 -13.02 4.39
CA TRP A 43 1.25 -14.37 3.92
C TRP A 43 2.67 -14.86 4.24
N PRO A 44 3.00 -15.16 5.51
CA PRO A 44 4.37 -15.25 6.03
C PRO A 44 5.17 -16.45 5.51
N LEU A 45 6.50 -16.35 5.65
CA LEU A 45 7.44 -17.44 5.36
C LEU A 45 7.24 -18.53 6.40
N GLY A 46 6.42 -19.54 6.08
CA GLY A 46 6.15 -20.66 6.99
C GLY A 46 4.68 -21.01 7.21
N ALA A 47 3.72 -20.27 6.62
CA ALA A 47 2.29 -20.59 6.70
C ALA A 47 1.87 -21.88 5.94
N GLY A 48 2.82 -22.77 5.61
CA GLY A 48 2.56 -23.98 4.83
C GLY A 48 2.28 -23.72 3.35
N VAL A 49 2.55 -22.52 2.87
CA VAL A 49 2.20 -22.13 1.52
C VAL A 49 3.37 -22.48 0.61
N PRO A 50 3.13 -23.14 -0.54
CA PRO A 50 4.20 -23.50 -1.43
C PRO A 50 5.01 -22.25 -1.78
N GLN A 51 6.32 -22.32 -1.60
CA GLN A 51 7.26 -21.29 -2.02
C GLN A 51 7.03 -20.91 -3.51
N ALA A 52 6.51 -21.85 -4.31
CA ALA A 52 6.02 -21.64 -5.66
C ALA A 52 4.95 -20.53 -5.79
N LEU A 53 3.98 -20.40 -4.88
CA LEU A 53 2.94 -19.37 -4.97
C LEU A 53 3.53 -17.97 -4.75
N ARG A 54 4.46 -17.83 -3.80
CA ARG A 54 5.20 -16.58 -3.58
C ARG A 54 6.02 -16.19 -4.81
N VAL A 55 6.75 -17.15 -5.39
CA VAL A 55 7.48 -16.94 -6.66
C VAL A 55 6.53 -16.52 -7.79
N VAL A 56 5.33 -17.11 -7.87
CA VAL A 56 4.31 -16.69 -8.85
C VAL A 56 3.82 -15.27 -8.61
N VAL A 57 3.55 -14.86 -7.35
CA VAL A 57 3.15 -13.49 -7.03
C VAL A 57 4.28 -12.51 -7.34
N ASP A 58 5.51 -12.84 -7.00
CA ASP A 58 6.69 -12.01 -7.28
C ASP A 58 6.97 -11.90 -8.80
N LEU A 59 6.88 -13.01 -9.54
CA LEU A 59 6.92 -12.99 -11.00
C LEU A 59 5.77 -12.18 -11.58
N SER A 60 4.57 -12.28 -11.03
CA SER A 60 3.42 -11.49 -11.49
C SER A 60 3.67 -9.99 -11.33
N ARG A 61 4.36 -9.57 -10.26
CA ARG A 61 4.78 -8.17 -10.08
C ARG A 61 5.75 -7.75 -11.18
N LEU A 62 6.80 -8.52 -11.45
CA LEU A 62 7.77 -8.21 -12.51
C LEU A 62 7.09 -8.15 -13.89
N VAL A 63 6.22 -9.11 -14.18
CA VAL A 63 5.44 -9.19 -15.42
C VAL A 63 4.48 -8.01 -15.57
N LEU A 64 4.00 -7.41 -14.48
CA LEU A 64 3.16 -6.22 -14.50
C LEU A 64 3.96 -4.91 -14.56
N ILE A 65 5.18 -4.88 -14.01
CA ILE A 65 6.05 -3.69 -14.05
C ILE A 65 6.42 -3.35 -15.49
N LEU A 66 6.76 -4.35 -16.31
CA LEU A 66 7.20 -4.13 -17.69
C LEU A 66 6.14 -3.45 -18.58
N PRO A 67 4.89 -3.94 -18.68
CA PRO A 67 3.84 -3.27 -19.45
C PRO A 67 3.44 -1.93 -18.82
N LEU A 68 3.51 -1.78 -17.49
CA LEU A 68 3.26 -0.50 -16.83
C LEU A 68 4.32 0.54 -17.21
N ALA A 69 5.61 0.16 -17.22
CA ALA A 69 6.70 1.01 -17.65
C ALA A 69 6.51 1.43 -19.12
N GLY A 70 6.15 0.48 -19.99
CA GLY A 70 5.77 0.77 -21.37
C GLY A 70 4.60 1.74 -21.47
N PHE A 71 3.54 1.54 -20.68
CA PHE A 71 2.38 2.43 -20.64
C PHE A 71 2.76 3.85 -20.21
N VAL A 72 3.52 4.00 -19.11
CA VAL A 72 4.04 5.30 -18.63
C VAL A 72 4.88 5.97 -19.73
N LEU A 73 5.77 5.22 -20.38
CA LEU A 73 6.60 5.74 -21.47
C LEU A 73 5.75 6.24 -22.65
N THR A 74 4.72 5.50 -23.05
CA THR A 74 3.80 5.94 -24.12
C THR A 74 3.01 7.20 -23.73
N LEU A 75 2.64 7.35 -22.46
CA LEU A 75 1.98 8.55 -21.96
C LEU A 75 2.92 9.76 -21.97
N LEU A 76 4.18 9.58 -21.57
CA LEU A 76 5.21 10.62 -21.60
C LEU A 76 5.51 11.06 -23.04
N ILE A 77 5.74 10.12 -23.97
CA ILE A 77 5.95 10.44 -25.39
C ILE A 77 4.73 11.18 -25.97
N GLY A 78 3.52 10.67 -25.68
CA GLY A 78 2.28 11.31 -26.13
C GLY A 78 2.07 12.71 -25.54
N MET A 79 2.46 12.92 -24.28
CA MET A 79 2.43 14.22 -23.61
C MET A 79 3.41 15.19 -24.27
N SER A 80 4.67 14.77 -24.50
CA SER A 80 5.70 15.60 -25.16
C SER A 80 5.29 16.03 -26.56
N ILE A 81 4.76 15.11 -27.38
CA ILE A 81 4.26 15.43 -28.73
C ILE A 81 3.07 16.39 -28.67
N ALA A 82 2.14 16.19 -27.73
CA ALA A 82 0.97 17.05 -27.57
C ALA A 82 1.35 18.46 -27.09
N LEU A 83 2.32 18.57 -26.18
CA LEU A 83 2.86 19.83 -25.69
C LEU A 83 3.54 20.61 -26.82
N TRP A 84 4.36 19.91 -27.62
CA TRP A 84 5.03 20.48 -28.80
C TRP A 84 4.05 21.02 -29.83
N ARG A 85 2.95 20.29 -30.07
CA ARG A 85 1.89 20.69 -31.01
C ARG A 85 0.84 21.66 -30.41
N ARG A 86 1.07 22.18 -29.20
CA ARG A 86 0.16 23.09 -28.46
C ARG A 86 -1.26 22.52 -28.22
N TYR A 87 -1.43 21.20 -28.21
CA TYR A 87 -2.70 20.54 -27.88
C TYR A 87 -2.84 20.33 -26.37
N PHE A 88 -2.98 21.43 -25.61
CA PHE A 88 -3.04 21.43 -24.15
C PHE A 88 -4.05 20.44 -23.55
N ARG A 89 -5.25 20.32 -24.16
CA ARG A 89 -6.27 19.37 -23.69
C ARG A 89 -5.81 17.91 -23.74
N ARG A 90 -4.94 17.54 -24.68
CA ARG A 90 -4.44 16.15 -24.81
C ARG A 90 -3.28 15.90 -23.84
N ALA A 91 -2.41 16.90 -23.66
CA ALA A 91 -1.34 16.85 -22.66
C ALA A 91 -1.90 16.73 -21.23
N ALA A 92 -2.93 17.52 -20.89
CA ALA A 92 -3.58 17.47 -19.58
C ALA A 92 -4.18 16.08 -19.24
N SER A 93 -4.78 15.41 -20.23
CA SER A 93 -5.33 14.07 -20.02
C SER A 93 -4.26 13.01 -19.77
N SER A 94 -3.12 13.07 -20.47
CA SER A 94 -1.98 12.17 -20.20
C SER A 94 -1.35 12.46 -18.83
N PHE A 95 -1.23 13.73 -18.46
CA PHE A 95 -0.73 14.12 -17.15
C PHE A 95 -1.62 13.62 -16.01
N LEU A 96 -2.94 13.75 -16.12
CA LEU A 96 -3.87 13.22 -15.11
C LEU A 96 -3.78 11.69 -14.99
N ALA A 97 -3.63 10.97 -16.10
CA ALA A 97 -3.43 9.52 -16.05
C ALA A 97 -2.11 9.12 -15.37
N LEU A 98 -1.03 9.90 -15.59
CA LEU A 98 0.24 9.71 -14.90
C LEU A 98 0.14 10.04 -13.41
N ALA A 99 -0.55 11.12 -13.04
CA ALA A 99 -0.73 11.53 -11.65
C ALA A 99 -1.63 10.57 -10.86
N ALA A 100 -2.59 9.91 -11.52
CA ALA A 100 -3.46 8.93 -10.87
C ALA A 100 -2.67 7.74 -10.28
N LEU A 101 -1.58 7.31 -10.92
CA LEU A 101 -0.74 6.20 -10.45
C LEU A 101 -0.19 6.41 -9.02
N PRO A 102 0.63 7.45 -8.75
CA PRO A 102 1.16 7.69 -7.40
C PRO A 102 0.07 8.09 -6.41
N VAL A 103 -0.98 8.80 -6.84
CA VAL A 103 -2.09 9.20 -5.97
C VAL A 103 -2.84 7.98 -5.46
N CYS A 104 -3.26 7.08 -6.35
CA CYS A 104 -3.94 5.84 -5.95
C CYS A 104 -3.03 4.96 -5.08
N HIS A 105 -1.74 4.87 -5.42
CA HIS A 105 -0.77 4.13 -4.62
C HIS A 105 -0.69 4.67 -3.19
N VAL A 106 -0.52 5.99 -3.02
CA VAL A 106 -0.44 6.63 -1.70
C VAL A 106 -1.73 6.47 -0.92
N ILE A 107 -2.90 6.66 -1.56
CA ILE A 107 -4.20 6.49 -0.90
C ILE A 107 -4.33 5.07 -0.35
N ILE A 108 -4.00 4.06 -1.14
CA ILE A 108 -4.14 2.66 -0.71
C ILE A 108 -3.09 2.31 0.34
N ALA A 109 -1.83 2.70 0.16
CA ALA A 109 -0.77 2.42 1.11
C ALA A 109 -0.95 3.14 2.46
N ARG A 110 -1.59 4.32 2.48
CA ARG A 110 -1.83 5.10 3.71
C ARG A 110 -3.19 4.83 4.34
N SER A 111 -4.13 4.23 3.61
CA SER A 111 -5.43 3.88 4.16
C SER A 111 -5.30 2.75 5.18
N SER A 112 -5.66 3.01 6.44
CA SER A 112 -5.71 1.96 7.46
C SER A 112 -6.84 0.96 7.20
N VAL A 113 -7.92 1.40 6.55
CA VAL A 113 -9.11 0.56 6.27
C VAL A 113 -8.79 -0.60 5.34
N LEU A 114 -7.76 -0.46 4.52
CA LEU A 114 -7.36 -1.55 3.63
C LEU A 114 -6.46 -2.57 4.34
N ASP A 115 -6.00 -2.30 5.58
CA ASP A 115 -4.85 -2.98 6.18
C ASP A 115 -5.26 -4.38 6.59
N PRO A 116 -4.67 -5.44 6.01
CA PRO A 116 -5.03 -6.81 6.38
C PRO A 116 -4.83 -7.05 7.87
N TRP A 117 -3.85 -6.39 8.49
CA TRP A 117 -3.62 -6.47 9.93
C TRP A 117 -4.74 -5.83 10.75
N LEU A 118 -5.38 -4.77 10.24
CA LEU A 118 -6.58 -4.21 10.87
C LEU A 118 -7.72 -5.22 10.83
N TRP A 119 -7.98 -5.84 9.68
CA TRP A 119 -9.06 -6.83 9.56
C TRP A 119 -8.78 -8.09 10.38
N TYR A 120 -7.53 -8.53 10.43
CA TYR A 120 -7.11 -9.67 11.25
C TYR A 120 -7.28 -9.39 12.75
N THR A 121 -6.89 -8.20 13.21
CA THR A 121 -7.08 -7.80 14.61
C THR A 121 -8.55 -7.68 14.99
N ILE A 122 -9.39 -7.13 14.10
CA ILE A 122 -10.84 -7.09 14.30
C ILE A 122 -11.42 -8.51 14.41
N ALA A 123 -11.06 -9.40 13.47
CA ALA A 123 -11.60 -10.76 13.42
C ALA A 123 -11.16 -11.62 14.63
N ASN A 124 -9.95 -11.42 15.16
CA ASN A 124 -9.37 -12.23 16.23
C ASN A 124 -9.25 -11.49 17.57
N LYS A 125 -9.99 -10.39 17.75
CA LYS A 125 -9.83 -9.47 18.89
C LYS A 125 -9.87 -10.20 20.24
N SER A 126 -10.88 -11.02 20.47
CA SER A 126 -11.05 -11.73 21.76
C SER A 126 -9.86 -12.64 22.07
N GLN A 127 -9.39 -13.40 21.09
CA GLN A 127 -8.22 -14.27 21.25
C GLN A 127 -6.97 -13.45 21.54
N LEU A 128 -6.74 -12.37 20.79
CA LEU A 128 -5.58 -11.50 20.97
C LEU A 128 -5.57 -10.83 22.35
N GLU A 129 -6.72 -10.39 22.86
CA GLU A 129 -6.86 -9.85 24.22
C GLU A 129 -6.57 -10.91 25.29
N THR A 130 -7.00 -12.16 25.09
CA THR A 130 -6.65 -13.25 26.03
C THR A 130 -5.14 -13.52 26.06
N VAL A 131 -4.47 -13.49 24.91
CA VAL A 131 -3.01 -13.64 24.85
C VAL A 131 -2.32 -12.46 25.54
N ALA A 132 -2.78 -11.23 25.29
CA ALA A 132 -2.26 -10.03 25.96
C ALA A 132 -2.42 -10.09 27.49
N THR A 133 -3.50 -10.70 27.99
CA THR A 133 -3.71 -10.83 29.44
C THR A 133 -2.83 -11.89 30.11
N THR A 134 -2.36 -12.89 29.37
CA THR A 134 -1.38 -13.88 29.86
C THR A 134 0.06 -13.37 29.89
N ALA A 135 0.34 -12.24 29.23
CA ALA A 135 1.67 -11.63 29.24
C ALA A 135 2.05 -11.12 30.64
N PRO A 136 3.37 -11.04 30.95
CA PRO A 136 3.85 -10.60 32.26
C PRO A 136 3.22 -9.26 32.67
N ALA A 137 2.80 -9.17 33.93
CA ALA A 137 2.16 -7.98 34.50
C ALA A 137 3.17 -6.84 34.80
N THR A 138 3.98 -6.49 33.82
CA THR A 138 4.80 -5.26 33.84
C THR A 138 3.94 -4.11 33.34
N ALA A 139 3.73 -3.09 34.17
CA ALA A 139 3.10 -1.84 33.75
C ALA A 139 4.14 -0.92 33.08
N PRO A 140 3.86 -0.33 31.90
CA PRO A 140 2.71 -0.53 31.04
C PRO A 140 2.73 -1.91 30.36
N ARG A 141 1.53 -2.52 30.29
CA ARG A 141 1.32 -3.87 29.77
C ARG A 141 1.65 -3.90 28.29
N TYR A 142 2.61 -4.75 27.97
CA TYR A 142 3.10 -4.92 26.61
C TYR A 142 3.26 -6.39 26.28
N ALA A 143 2.76 -6.75 25.11
CA ALA A 143 2.87 -8.11 24.59
C ALA A 143 3.07 -8.06 23.08
N VAL A 144 4.08 -8.76 22.60
CA VAL A 144 4.19 -9.10 21.18
C VAL A 144 3.34 -10.32 20.95
N LEU A 145 2.20 -10.14 20.27
CA LEU A 145 1.20 -11.19 20.07
C LEU A 145 1.53 -12.04 18.86
N LYS A 146 2.13 -11.42 17.84
CA LYS A 146 2.53 -12.08 16.60
C LYS A 146 3.79 -11.42 16.05
N ALA A 147 4.70 -12.23 15.55
CA ALA A 147 5.87 -11.79 14.80
C ALA A 147 5.90 -12.60 13.50
N GLU A 148 5.82 -11.92 12.37
CA GLU A 148 5.80 -12.56 11.05
C GLU A 148 6.87 -11.99 10.14
N ASP A 149 7.64 -12.88 9.52
CA ASP A 149 8.56 -12.53 8.44
C ASP A 149 7.76 -12.42 7.13
N VAL A 150 7.72 -11.20 6.61
CA VAL A 150 6.99 -10.81 5.40
C VAL A 150 7.95 -10.43 4.26
N SER A 151 9.24 -10.71 4.41
CA SER A 151 10.25 -10.41 3.41
C SER A 151 9.83 -10.97 2.05
N SER A 152 9.92 -10.13 1.01
CA SER A 152 9.81 -10.56 -0.38
C SER A 152 11.00 -11.46 -0.67
N GLY A 153 10.75 -12.70 -1.12
CA GLY A 153 11.75 -13.78 -1.17
C GLY A 153 12.91 -13.59 -2.16
N PHE A 154 13.15 -12.37 -2.65
CA PHE A 154 14.35 -12.01 -3.39
C PHE A 154 15.48 -11.66 -2.41
N ALA A 155 16.21 -12.69 -2.00
CA ALA A 155 17.44 -12.52 -1.25
C ALA A 155 18.37 -11.48 -1.91
N GLY A 156 18.65 -10.38 -1.20
CA GLY A 156 19.63 -9.36 -1.59
C GLY A 156 19.10 -8.14 -2.36
N ILE A 157 17.80 -8.03 -2.65
CA ILE A 157 17.22 -6.83 -3.30
C ILE A 157 16.50 -5.93 -2.29
N ASP A 158 15.77 -6.53 -1.34
CA ASP A 158 15.05 -5.81 -0.29
C ASP A 158 15.58 -6.24 1.09
N PRO A 159 15.65 -5.31 2.07
CA PRO A 159 15.97 -5.65 3.46
C PRO A 159 14.93 -6.63 4.03
N ASN A 160 15.33 -7.42 5.02
CA ASN A 160 14.38 -8.31 5.68
C ASN A 160 13.30 -7.44 6.36
N HIS A 161 12.03 -7.79 6.15
CA HIS A 161 10.89 -7.05 6.69
C HIS A 161 10.10 -7.97 7.60
N PHE A 162 10.01 -7.58 8.87
CA PHE A 162 9.22 -8.25 9.88
C PHE A 162 8.05 -7.37 10.30
N VAL A 163 6.87 -7.98 10.42
CA VAL A 163 5.69 -7.31 10.97
C VAL A 163 5.38 -7.90 12.33
N LEU A 164 5.31 -7.01 13.33
CA LEU A 164 4.92 -7.37 14.68
C LEU A 164 3.51 -6.83 14.96
N LEU A 165 2.66 -7.70 15.50
CA LEU A 165 1.41 -7.29 16.12
C LEU A 165 1.62 -7.16 17.62
N VAL A 166 1.48 -5.95 18.12
CA VAL A 166 1.79 -5.57 19.49
C VAL A 166 0.54 -5.10 20.21
N TYR A 167 0.39 -5.50 21.46
CA TYR A 167 -0.52 -4.88 22.42
C TYR A 167 0.26 -3.93 23.32
N ASP A 168 -0.25 -2.71 23.47
CA ASP A 168 0.29 -1.67 24.35
C ASP A 168 -0.87 -0.93 25.03
N ASP A 169 -1.00 -1.06 26.36
CA ASP A 169 -2.05 -0.39 27.13
C ASP A 169 -1.84 1.13 27.30
N SER A 170 -0.61 1.61 27.11
CA SER A 170 -0.22 3.01 27.31
C SER A 170 -0.26 3.84 26.02
N ASP A 171 -0.42 3.17 24.87
CA ASP A 171 -0.36 3.74 23.52
C ASP A 171 0.96 4.50 23.21
N ASP A 172 1.99 4.34 24.04
CA ASP A 172 3.29 5.01 23.90
C ASP A 172 4.08 4.49 22.69
N ILE A 173 3.83 3.25 22.25
CA ILE A 173 4.44 2.71 21.03
C ILE A 173 4.04 3.47 19.76
N GLY A 174 2.87 4.13 19.80
CA GLY A 174 2.39 5.00 18.72
C GLY A 174 3.16 6.32 18.61
N ARG A 175 4.00 6.67 19.60
CA ARG A 175 4.83 7.87 19.58
C ARG A 175 6.16 7.62 18.88
N GLU A 176 6.78 8.70 18.41
CA GLU A 176 8.15 8.66 17.91
C GLU A 176 9.09 8.13 19.01
N PRO A 177 10.10 7.31 18.69
CA PRO A 177 10.98 6.70 19.69
C PRO A 177 11.61 7.70 20.68
N GLY A 178 11.92 8.91 20.23
CA GLY A 178 12.50 9.97 21.08
C GLY A 178 11.51 10.60 22.08
N ASP A 179 10.20 10.52 21.81
CA ASP A 179 9.16 11.10 22.66
C ASP A 179 8.60 10.08 23.67
N ARG A 180 9.13 8.86 23.68
CA ARG A 180 8.66 7.79 24.55
C ARG A 180 9.23 7.92 25.96
N PRO A 181 8.46 7.56 26.99
CA PRO A 181 8.96 7.44 28.36
C PRO A 181 10.18 6.51 28.45
N ALA A 182 11.08 6.74 29.41
CA ALA A 182 12.33 5.98 29.55
C ALA A 182 12.13 4.45 29.63
N ILE A 183 11.01 4.01 30.20
CA ILE A 183 10.60 2.59 30.27
C ILE A 183 10.47 1.91 28.89
N TRP A 184 10.21 2.66 27.83
CA TRP A 184 10.07 2.18 26.45
C TRP A 184 11.36 2.25 25.66
N GLN A 185 12.30 3.11 26.06
CA GLN A 185 13.56 3.30 25.34
C GLN A 185 14.45 2.05 25.38
N ASN A 186 14.32 1.25 26.45
CA ASN A 186 15.07 0.01 26.61
C ASN A 186 14.38 -1.21 25.97
N ARG A 187 13.20 -1.04 25.36
CA ARG A 187 12.48 -2.15 24.74
C ARG A 187 12.95 -2.34 23.30
N THR A 188 13.38 -3.56 22.99
CA THR A 188 13.81 -3.98 21.66
C THR A 188 12.79 -4.90 21.01
N VAL A 189 12.93 -5.06 19.70
CA VAL A 189 12.16 -6.04 18.94
C VAL A 189 12.59 -7.45 19.37
N PRO A 190 11.67 -8.38 19.67
CA PRO A 190 12.07 -9.73 20.03
C PRO A 190 12.88 -10.39 18.90
N GLY A 191 14.10 -10.84 19.21
CA GLY A 191 15.00 -11.48 18.25
C GLY A 191 15.84 -10.53 17.40
N LEU A 192 15.58 -9.23 17.46
CA LEU A 192 16.35 -8.18 16.79
C LEU A 192 16.71 -7.15 17.85
N ASP A 193 18.00 -7.03 18.22
CA ASP A 193 18.50 -6.07 19.23
C ASP A 193 18.39 -4.59 18.79
N LEU A 194 17.35 -4.26 18.03
CA LEU A 194 17.00 -2.97 17.49
C LEU A 194 15.92 -2.31 18.37
N PRO A 195 15.97 -0.97 18.53
CA PRO A 195 14.92 -0.23 19.21
C PRO A 195 13.60 -0.38 18.46
N LEU A 196 12.50 -0.55 19.21
CA LEU A 196 11.16 -0.66 18.62
C LEU A 196 10.83 0.57 17.79
N PRO A 197 10.53 0.44 16.47
CA PRO A 197 10.11 1.59 15.68
C PRO A 197 8.69 2.04 16.07
N LYS A 198 8.23 3.14 15.47
CA LYS A 198 6.88 3.67 15.70
C LYS A 198 5.83 2.67 15.24
N GLY A 199 4.94 2.29 16.14
CA GLY A 199 3.79 1.45 15.82
C GLY A 199 2.70 2.24 15.11
N ARG A 200 2.14 1.67 14.05
CA ARG A 200 0.91 2.14 13.43
C ARG A 200 -0.27 1.63 14.23
N HIS A 201 -1.10 2.55 14.71
CA HIS A 201 -2.33 2.20 15.42
C HIS A 201 -3.29 1.44 14.49
N LEU A 202 -3.83 0.32 14.99
CA LEU A 202 -4.84 -0.46 14.30
C LEU A 202 -6.22 -0.20 14.92
N ILE A 203 -6.44 -0.72 16.12
CA ILE A 203 -7.70 -0.61 16.85
C ILE A 203 -7.45 -0.81 18.35
N GLY A 204 -8.10 -0.01 19.21
CA GLY A 204 -7.92 -0.11 20.67
C GLY A 204 -6.45 0.04 21.05
N HIS A 205 -5.90 -0.95 21.75
CA HIS A 205 -4.50 -1.00 22.20
C HIS A 205 -3.60 -1.85 21.29
N PHE A 206 -4.05 -2.15 20.06
CA PHE A 206 -3.31 -2.96 19.10
C PHE A 206 -2.58 -2.09 18.08
N PHE A 207 -1.30 -2.39 17.88
CA PHE A 207 -0.40 -1.69 16.98
C PHE A 207 0.31 -2.67 16.04
N ARG A 208 0.47 -2.25 14.78
CA ARG A 208 1.36 -2.89 13.81
C ARG A 208 2.71 -2.20 13.86
N VAL A 209 3.79 -2.94 14.02
CA VAL A 209 5.16 -2.41 14.00
C VAL A 209 5.90 -3.06 12.83
N ASP A 210 6.32 -2.24 11.87
CA ASP A 210 7.13 -2.68 10.73
C ASP A 210 8.62 -2.54 11.08
N CYS A 211 9.35 -3.65 11.07
CA CYS A 211 10.78 -3.71 11.37
C CYS A 211 11.55 -4.08 10.11
N TYR A 212 12.65 -3.38 9.86
CA TYR A 212 13.53 -3.61 8.72
C TYR A 212 14.93 -3.92 9.23
N ASP A 213 15.52 -4.99 8.70
CA ASP A 213 16.85 -5.50 9.04
C ASP A 213 17.87 -5.16 7.95
#